data_AF-A0A7S1Z2H8-F1
#
_entry.id   AF-A0A7S1Z2H8-F1
#
_cell.length_a   1.000
_cell.length_b   1.000
_cell.length_c   1.000
_cell.angle_alpha   90.00
_cell.angle_beta   90.00
_cell.angle_gamma   90.00
#
_symmetry.space_group_name_H-M   'P 1'
#
loop_
_entity.id
_entity.type
_entity.pdbx_description
1 polymer ?
#
loop_
_entity_poly.entity_id
_entity_poly.type
_entity_poly.pdbx_seq_one_letter_code
_entity_poly.pdbx_strand_id
1 'polypeptide(L)'
;VSFSPLAAKTVFWYRGAQNLVKKELEKITSSAQNGRIDPSSLSKDSQELLQLYLENQDTWQEVCLVAERDEQNGKTTTLVLNRPMAFKVTEMLGRLVLFGANANENASQAERLGPFLTAFGTDCAIYVGGPDGMGEPSTMIHGIKDLPGSKEISPGLGVYMGGIDAAVSGVLAGKYKPLDFRFFVGKHVYKDGNLDAQVLLGKYQPIACARSLALKQCIQLPKPLWHEVLELCGGELKEISSLELMKRVDLGVE
;
A
#
# COMPACT_ATOMS: atom_id res chain seq x y z
N VAL A 1 -6.91 -34.39 6.56
CA VAL A 1 -7.25 -32.98 6.27
C VAL A 1 -8.46 -32.98 5.34
N SER A 2 -9.62 -32.51 5.81
CA SER A 2 -10.82 -32.39 4.96
C SER A 2 -10.57 -31.24 3.99
N PHE A 3 -10.42 -31.56 2.70
CA PHE A 3 -10.31 -30.53 1.66
C PHE A 3 -11.70 -29.92 1.45
N SER A 4 -11.86 -28.64 1.79
CA SER A 4 -13.08 -27.90 1.50
C SER A 4 -13.31 -27.88 -0.02
N PRO A 5 -14.55 -28.12 -0.52
CA PRO A 5 -14.87 -27.95 -1.93
C PRO A 5 -14.51 -26.56 -2.47
N LEU A 6 -14.59 -25.52 -1.63
CA LEU A 6 -14.16 -24.17 -1.97
C LEU A 6 -12.65 -24.11 -2.21
N ALA A 7 -11.85 -24.70 -1.32
CA ALA A 7 -10.40 -24.75 -1.47
C ALA A 7 -9.98 -25.49 -2.75
N ALA A 8 -10.63 -26.63 -3.06
CA ALA A 8 -10.37 -27.36 -4.30
C ALA A 8 -10.68 -26.51 -5.54
N LYS A 9 -11.80 -25.78 -5.54
CA LYS A 9 -12.18 -24.85 -6.62
C LYS A 9 -11.15 -23.72 -6.77
N THR A 10 -10.75 -23.08 -5.68
CA THR A 10 -9.75 -22.00 -5.69
C THR A 10 -8.41 -22.49 -6.24
N VAL A 11 -7.92 -23.66 -5.77
CA VAL A 11 -6.68 -24.27 -6.28
C VAL A 11 -6.76 -24.54 -7.79
N PHE A 12 -7.90 -25.05 -8.27
CA PHE A 12 -8.11 -25.33 -9.69
C PHE A 12 -7.99 -24.05 -10.53
N TRP A 13 -8.73 -23.00 -10.19
CA TRP A 13 -8.69 -21.73 -10.93
C TRP A 13 -7.35 -21.03 -10.83
N TYR A 14 -6.74 -21.04 -9.66
CA TYR A 14 -5.43 -20.45 -9.43
C TYR A 14 -4.35 -21.09 -10.31
N ARG A 15 -4.28 -22.43 -10.32
CA ARG A 15 -3.34 -23.16 -11.18
C ARG A 15 -3.65 -22.96 -12.67
N GLY A 16 -4.92 -22.88 -13.03
CA GLY A 16 -5.36 -22.55 -14.38
C GLY A 16 -4.84 -21.18 -14.83
N ALA A 17 -5.07 -20.14 -14.02
CA ALA A 17 -4.60 -18.78 -14.29
C ALA A 17 -3.07 -18.69 -14.33
N GLN A 18 -2.37 -19.34 -13.40
CA GLN A 18 -0.91 -19.39 -13.40
C GLN A 18 -0.36 -20.04 -14.68
N ASN A 19 -0.94 -21.16 -15.12
CA ASN A 19 -0.53 -21.82 -16.35
C ASN A 19 -0.82 -20.99 -17.59
N LEU A 20 -1.95 -20.28 -17.62
CA LEU A 20 -2.29 -19.35 -18.70
C LEU A 20 -1.23 -18.24 -18.82
N VAL A 21 -0.98 -17.54 -17.71
CA VAL A 21 0.01 -16.45 -17.66
C VAL A 21 1.40 -16.95 -18.02
N LYS A 22 1.83 -18.10 -17.47
CA LYS A 22 3.13 -18.69 -17.78
C LYS A 22 3.28 -18.99 -19.27
N LYS A 23 2.29 -19.66 -19.89
CA LYS A 23 2.34 -20.02 -21.33
C LYS A 23 2.39 -18.80 -22.23
N GLU A 24 1.58 -17.77 -21.94
CA GLU A 24 1.58 -16.55 -22.74
C GLU A 24 2.88 -15.75 -22.55
N LEU A 25 3.44 -15.67 -21.35
CA LEU A 25 4.75 -15.05 -21.13
C LEU A 25 5.88 -15.83 -21.82
N GLU A 26 5.86 -17.16 -21.81
CA GLU A 26 6.81 -18.00 -22.57
C GLU A 26 6.71 -17.73 -24.08
N LYS A 27 5.50 -17.60 -24.61
CA LYS A 27 5.27 -17.23 -26.01
C LYS A 27 5.80 -15.83 -26.33
N ILE A 28 5.53 -14.84 -25.47
CA ILE A 28 6.02 -13.46 -25.62
C ILE A 28 7.56 -13.44 -25.61
N THR A 29 8.18 -14.05 -24.60
CA THR A 29 9.64 -14.10 -24.48
C THR A 29 10.32 -14.86 -25.61
N SER A 30 9.70 -15.91 -26.15
CA SER A 30 10.22 -16.66 -27.30
C SER A 30 10.21 -15.86 -28.60
N SER A 31 9.44 -14.77 -28.67
CA SER A 31 9.44 -13.84 -29.81
C SER A 31 10.55 -12.79 -29.74
N ALA A 32 11.30 -12.73 -28.62
CA ALA A 32 12.34 -11.74 -28.43
C ALA A 32 13.51 -11.95 -29.41
N GLN A 33 13.95 -10.87 -30.04
CA GLN A 33 15.12 -10.85 -30.91
C GLN A 33 16.23 -10.04 -30.21
N ASN A 34 17.43 -10.63 -30.07
CA ASN A 34 18.55 -10.02 -29.34
C ASN A 34 18.20 -9.55 -27.92
N GLY A 35 17.35 -10.32 -27.22
CA GLY A 35 16.90 -9.98 -25.87
C GLY A 35 15.90 -8.83 -25.78
N ARG A 36 15.36 -8.37 -26.91
CA ARG A 36 14.32 -7.33 -26.98
C ARG A 36 13.03 -7.89 -27.56
N ILE A 37 11.92 -7.59 -26.90
CA ILE A 37 10.59 -7.88 -27.40
C ILE A 37 10.15 -6.66 -28.21
N ASP A 38 9.72 -6.89 -29.45
CA ASP A 38 9.01 -5.87 -30.25
C ASP A 38 7.50 -6.06 -30.04
N PRO A 39 6.82 -5.18 -29.27
CA PRO A 39 5.40 -5.34 -28.98
C PRO A 39 4.54 -5.37 -30.25
N SER A 40 4.95 -4.69 -31.33
CA SER A 40 4.17 -4.62 -32.58
C SER A 40 4.11 -5.95 -33.32
N SER A 41 5.06 -6.85 -33.05
CA SER A 41 5.13 -8.20 -33.62
C SER A 41 4.27 -9.24 -32.88
N LEU A 42 3.75 -8.89 -31.70
CA LEU A 42 2.94 -9.78 -30.87
C LEU A 42 1.49 -9.86 -31.35
N SER A 43 0.84 -11.01 -31.13
CA SER A 43 -0.61 -11.11 -31.27
C SER A 43 -1.32 -10.19 -30.28
N LYS A 44 -2.52 -9.71 -30.64
CA LYS A 44 -3.34 -8.83 -29.80
C LYS A 44 -3.47 -9.33 -28.34
N ASP A 45 -3.78 -10.61 -28.15
CA ASP A 45 -3.94 -11.21 -26.82
C ASP A 45 -2.64 -11.17 -26.00
N SER A 46 -1.48 -11.33 -26.66
CA SER A 46 -0.17 -11.28 -26.00
C SER A 46 0.26 -9.83 -25.71
N GLN A 47 -0.14 -8.87 -26.53
CA GLN A 47 0.02 -7.44 -26.22
C GLN A 47 -0.82 -7.05 -25.00
N GLU A 48 -2.08 -7.46 -24.97
CA GLU A 48 -3.00 -7.21 -23.86
C GLU A 48 -2.50 -7.84 -22.55
N LEU A 49 -2.07 -9.11 -22.59
CA LEU A 49 -1.50 -9.76 -21.42
C LEU A 49 -0.18 -9.11 -20.97
N LEU A 50 0.70 -8.71 -21.90
CA LEU A 50 1.94 -8.02 -21.56
C LEU A 50 1.66 -6.67 -20.89
N GLN A 51 0.70 -5.92 -21.42
CA GLN A 51 0.28 -4.64 -20.84
C GLN A 51 -0.27 -4.85 -19.44
N LEU A 52 -1.23 -5.77 -19.26
CA LEU A 52 -1.78 -6.10 -17.95
C LEU A 52 -0.69 -6.58 -16.98
N TYR A 53 0.25 -7.40 -17.45
CA TYR A 53 1.34 -7.90 -16.63
C TYR A 53 2.23 -6.76 -16.11
N LEU A 54 2.65 -5.85 -17.00
CA LEU A 54 3.48 -4.70 -16.65
C LEU A 54 2.75 -3.72 -15.72
N GLU A 55 1.49 -3.39 -16.02
CA GLU A 55 0.68 -2.46 -15.22
C GLU A 55 0.43 -2.94 -13.78
N ASN A 56 0.48 -4.26 -13.54
CA ASN A 56 0.21 -4.84 -12.23
C ASN A 56 1.48 -5.20 -11.45
N GLN A 57 2.69 -5.02 -12.00
CA GLN A 57 3.93 -5.30 -11.27
C GLN A 57 4.09 -4.38 -10.06
N ASP A 58 3.81 -3.09 -10.22
CA ASP A 58 4.00 -2.08 -9.17
C ASP A 58 2.95 -2.22 -8.04
N THR A 59 1.74 -2.66 -8.40
CA THR A 59 0.61 -2.84 -7.47
C THR A 59 0.50 -4.28 -6.93
N TRP A 60 1.47 -5.16 -7.24
CA TRP A 60 1.41 -6.56 -6.81
C TRP A 60 1.42 -6.70 -5.29
N GLN A 61 0.44 -7.44 -4.75
CA GLN A 61 0.24 -7.65 -3.31
C GLN A 61 0.10 -6.37 -2.49
N GLU A 62 -0.40 -5.28 -3.06
CA GLU A 62 -0.64 -4.07 -2.29
C GLU A 62 -1.85 -4.22 -1.35
N VAL A 63 -1.79 -3.50 -0.22
CA VAL A 63 -2.89 -3.39 0.74
C VAL A 63 -3.19 -1.92 0.90
N CYS A 64 -4.37 -1.49 0.49
CA CYS A 64 -4.76 -0.08 0.49
C CYS A 64 -5.80 0.22 1.57
N LEU A 65 -5.60 1.31 2.32
CA LEU A 65 -6.63 1.90 3.18
C LEU A 65 -7.38 2.96 2.40
N VAL A 66 -8.71 2.86 2.33
CA VAL A 66 -9.55 3.97 1.86
C VAL A 66 -9.52 5.07 2.91
N ALA A 67 -8.83 6.17 2.60
CA ALA A 67 -8.63 7.28 3.53
C ALA A 67 -9.73 8.33 3.41
N GLU A 68 -10.23 8.55 2.19
CA GLU A 68 -11.32 9.48 1.90
C GLU A 68 -12.18 8.92 0.76
N ARG A 69 -13.49 9.10 0.85
CA ARG A 69 -14.43 8.81 -0.23
C ARG A 69 -15.45 9.92 -0.34
N ASP A 70 -15.61 10.44 -1.54
CA ASP A 70 -16.64 11.39 -1.93
C ASP A 70 -17.57 10.70 -2.92
N GLU A 71 -18.74 10.29 -2.43
CA GLU A 71 -19.74 9.59 -3.25
C GLU A 71 -20.38 10.50 -4.31
N GLN A 72 -20.43 11.82 -4.07
CA GLN A 72 -21.08 12.75 -5.01
C GLN A 72 -20.22 12.95 -6.27
N ASN A 73 -18.91 13.07 -6.08
CA ASN A 73 -17.96 13.29 -7.18
C ASN A 73 -17.26 12.00 -7.64
N GLY A 74 -17.62 10.84 -7.07
CA GLY A 74 -16.99 9.56 -7.37
C GLY A 74 -15.48 9.53 -7.11
N LYS A 75 -14.98 10.40 -6.21
CA LYS A 75 -13.56 10.54 -5.91
C LYS A 75 -13.21 9.68 -4.69
N THR A 76 -12.17 8.88 -4.81
CA THR A 76 -11.65 8.08 -3.69
C THR A 76 -10.16 8.27 -3.56
N THR A 77 -9.69 8.47 -2.33
CA THR A 77 -8.27 8.54 -1.98
C THR A 77 -7.91 7.30 -1.18
N THR A 78 -6.84 6.59 -1.57
CA THR A 78 -6.31 5.46 -0.80
C THR A 78 -4.84 5.64 -0.45
N LEU A 79 -4.41 4.97 0.62
CA LEU A 79 -3.03 4.91 1.08
C LEU A 79 -2.54 3.46 1.07
N VAL A 80 -1.48 3.18 0.34
CA VAL A 80 -0.82 1.86 0.36
C VAL A 80 -0.10 1.64 1.69
N LEU A 81 -0.52 0.62 2.43
CA LEU A 81 -0.07 0.32 3.79
C LEU A 81 1.24 -0.48 3.86
N ASN A 82 1.65 -1.15 2.79
CA ASN A 82 2.72 -2.15 2.85
C ASN A 82 3.90 -1.86 1.92
N ARG A 83 4.13 -0.58 1.61
CA ARG A 83 5.31 -0.12 0.85
C ARG A 83 6.18 0.79 1.73
N PRO A 84 6.99 0.22 2.64
CA PRO A 84 7.87 1.02 3.48
C PRO A 84 8.92 1.74 2.63
N MET A 85 9.15 3.01 2.94
CA MET A 85 10.15 3.86 2.30
C MET A 85 11.36 4.06 3.23
N ALA A 86 11.12 4.42 4.49
CA ALA A 86 12.18 4.68 5.45
C ALA A 86 11.70 4.49 6.89
N PHE A 87 12.62 4.09 7.76
CA PHE A 87 12.37 3.94 9.20
C PHE A 87 13.14 4.92 10.09
N LYS A 88 13.91 5.80 9.45
CA LYS A 88 14.65 6.91 10.07
C LYS A 88 14.45 8.14 9.20
N VAL A 89 14.48 9.31 9.81
CA VAL A 89 14.21 10.57 9.09
C VAL A 89 15.50 11.36 8.95
N THR A 90 15.92 11.57 7.71
CA THR A 90 16.94 12.57 7.38
C THR A 90 16.30 13.95 7.27
N GLU A 91 17.10 15.02 7.33
CA GLU A 91 16.56 16.39 7.19
C GLU A 91 15.75 16.56 5.90
N MET A 92 16.27 16.07 4.76
CA MET A 92 15.59 16.13 3.46
C MET A 92 14.25 15.40 3.49
N LEU A 93 14.20 14.21 4.09
CA LEU A 93 12.97 13.43 4.19
C LEU A 93 11.97 14.09 5.15
N GLY A 94 12.44 14.69 6.25
CA GLY A 94 11.61 15.47 7.16
C GLY A 94 10.97 16.69 6.48
N ARG A 95 11.72 17.37 5.61
CA ARG A 95 11.20 18.47 4.78
C ARG A 95 10.12 17.99 3.81
N LEU A 96 10.37 16.89 3.10
CA LEU A 96 9.37 16.30 2.20
C LEU A 96 8.08 15.92 2.98
N VAL A 97 8.23 15.26 4.12
CA VAL A 97 7.11 14.81 4.97
C VAL A 97 6.26 15.97 5.48
N LEU A 98 6.88 17.07 5.92
CA LEU A 98 6.17 18.21 6.51
C LEU A 98 5.67 19.22 5.48
N PHE A 99 6.41 19.43 4.40
CA PHE A 99 6.23 20.59 3.52
C PHE A 99 6.08 20.24 2.05
N GLY A 100 6.40 19.00 1.65
CA GLY A 100 6.43 18.59 0.25
C GLY A 100 7.72 19.02 -0.47
N ALA A 101 7.85 18.61 -1.73
CA ALA A 101 9.05 18.82 -2.53
C ALA A 101 9.22 20.26 -3.03
N ASN A 102 8.11 21.00 -3.17
CA ASN A 102 8.10 22.35 -3.76
C ASN A 102 8.01 23.47 -2.72
N ALA A 103 8.28 23.17 -1.44
CA ALA A 103 8.17 24.15 -0.39
C ALA A 103 9.35 25.13 -0.46
N ASN A 104 9.06 26.43 -0.60
CA ASN A 104 10.08 27.46 -0.48
C ASN A 104 10.53 27.56 0.97
N GLU A 105 11.84 27.55 1.21
CA GLU A 105 12.39 27.70 2.55
C GLU A 105 11.96 29.04 3.16
N ASN A 106 11.38 28.97 4.36
CA ASN A 106 11.08 30.15 5.16
C ASN A 106 11.31 29.86 6.65
N ALA A 107 11.38 30.92 7.45
CA ALA A 107 11.67 30.81 8.89
C ALA A 107 10.68 29.88 9.63
N SER A 108 9.40 29.90 9.24
CA SER A 108 8.36 29.06 9.86
C SER A 108 8.57 27.56 9.62
N GLN A 109 9.18 27.17 8.50
CA GLN A 109 9.52 25.77 8.23
C GLN A 109 10.68 25.28 9.11
N ALA A 110 11.71 26.11 9.29
CA ALA A 110 12.84 25.77 10.15
C ALA A 110 12.39 25.53 11.61
N GLU A 111 11.45 26.36 12.09
CA GLU A 111 10.87 26.24 13.43
C GLU A 111 10.09 24.92 13.64
N ARG A 112 9.49 24.35 12.59
CA ARG A 112 8.75 23.08 12.66
C ARG A 112 9.64 21.86 12.41
N LEU A 113 10.66 22.00 11.57
CA LEU A 113 11.53 20.90 11.16
C LEU A 113 12.40 20.39 12.33
N GLY A 114 13.00 21.29 13.11
CA GLY A 114 13.85 20.91 14.24
C GLY A 114 13.13 20.03 15.29
N PRO A 115 11.97 20.46 15.80
CA PRO A 115 11.14 19.65 16.70
C PRO A 115 10.71 18.32 16.08
N PHE A 116 10.34 18.31 14.79
CA PHE A 116 9.96 17.08 14.10
C PHE A 116 11.12 16.08 14.01
N LEU A 117 12.31 16.52 13.64
CA LEU A 117 13.50 15.66 13.60
C LEU A 117 13.90 15.18 15.00
N THR A 118 13.70 15.99 16.03
CA THR A 118 13.94 15.57 17.42
C THR A 118 12.93 14.50 17.84
N ALA A 119 11.67 14.62 17.43
CA ALA A 119 10.60 13.68 17.77
C ALA A 119 10.68 12.35 16.97
N PHE A 120 10.93 12.42 15.66
CA PHE A 120 10.80 11.28 14.74
C PHE A 120 12.12 10.89 14.04
N GLY A 121 13.24 11.55 14.33
CA GLY A 121 14.51 11.34 13.63
C GLY A 121 15.04 9.91 13.72
N THR A 122 15.02 9.32 14.93
CA THR A 122 15.60 8.00 15.20
C THR A 122 14.68 6.85 14.84
N ASP A 123 13.38 7.04 15.05
CA ASP A 123 12.35 6.04 14.86
C ASP A 123 11.15 6.72 14.18
N CYS A 124 10.88 6.30 12.95
CA CYS A 124 9.71 6.76 12.20
C CYS A 124 9.29 5.65 11.26
N ALA A 125 8.09 5.72 10.70
CA ALA A 125 7.68 4.80 9.66
C ALA A 125 7.04 5.59 8.53
N ILE A 126 7.82 5.76 7.47
CA ILE A 126 7.43 6.47 6.25
C ILE A 126 7.18 5.42 5.17
N TYR A 127 6.06 5.57 4.49
CA TYR A 127 5.56 4.67 3.47
C TYR A 127 5.32 5.43 2.16
N VAL A 128 5.41 4.74 1.04
CA VAL A 128 4.85 5.21 -0.23
C VAL A 128 3.36 4.91 -0.20
N GLY A 129 2.52 5.95 -0.16
CA GLY A 129 1.07 5.82 -0.13
C GLY A 129 0.45 5.63 -1.52
N GLY A 130 1.18 5.97 -2.59
CA GLY A 130 0.78 5.83 -3.99
C GLY A 130 1.50 6.85 -4.87
N PRO A 131 1.32 6.79 -6.21
CA PRO A 131 2.06 7.61 -7.16
C PRO A 131 1.58 9.08 -7.23
N ASP A 132 0.35 9.37 -6.81
CA ASP A 132 -0.23 10.71 -6.90
C ASP A 132 0.24 11.57 -5.73
N GLY A 133 0.59 12.83 -6.00
CA GLY A 133 0.93 13.79 -4.94
C GLY A 133 2.25 13.47 -4.21
N MET A 134 3.19 12.78 -4.85
CA MET A 134 4.51 12.45 -4.25
C MET A 134 5.33 13.68 -3.85
N GLY A 135 5.02 14.86 -4.41
CA GLY A 135 5.62 16.14 -4.02
C GLY A 135 4.83 16.94 -2.99
N GLU A 136 3.67 16.44 -2.53
CA GLU A 136 2.87 17.08 -1.48
C GLU A 136 3.39 16.68 -0.08
N PRO A 137 3.06 17.44 0.98
CA PRO A 137 3.26 16.98 2.35
C PRO A 137 2.63 15.61 2.59
N SER A 138 3.25 14.83 3.45
CA SER A 138 2.78 13.49 3.77
C SER A 138 1.41 13.51 4.46
N THR A 139 0.68 12.41 4.29
CA THR A 139 -0.48 12.10 5.11
C THR A 139 -0.04 11.30 6.33
N MET A 140 -0.41 11.73 7.54
CA MET A 140 -0.14 10.98 8.78
C MET A 140 -1.40 10.28 9.27
N ILE A 141 -1.32 8.99 9.62
CA ILE A 141 -2.40 8.27 10.32
C ILE A 141 -1.94 7.75 11.69
N HIS A 142 -2.88 7.60 12.63
CA HIS A 142 -2.64 7.10 13.98
C HIS A 142 -3.91 6.55 14.65
N GLY A 143 -3.75 5.92 15.81
CA GLY A 143 -4.85 5.42 16.65
C GLY A 143 -5.27 6.32 17.82
N ILE A 144 -4.58 7.45 18.01
CA ILE A 144 -4.83 8.34 19.16
C ILE A 144 -6.13 9.12 18.95
N LYS A 145 -7.11 8.88 19.83
CA LYS A 145 -8.38 9.60 19.85
C LYS A 145 -8.18 11.06 20.30
N ASP A 146 -8.94 11.97 19.69
CA ASP A 146 -8.98 13.40 20.03
C ASP A 146 -7.62 14.13 19.93
N LEU A 147 -6.69 13.63 19.09
CA LEU A 147 -5.45 14.35 18.82
C LEU A 147 -5.78 15.67 18.08
N PRO A 148 -5.36 16.85 18.60
CA PRO A 148 -5.67 18.12 17.97
C PRO A 148 -5.23 18.17 16.50
N GLY A 149 -6.11 18.66 15.63
CA GLY A 149 -5.87 18.72 14.18
C GLY A 149 -6.01 17.38 13.44
N SER A 150 -6.47 16.32 14.11
CA SER A 150 -6.79 15.05 13.48
C SER A 150 -8.29 14.87 13.24
N LYS A 151 -8.65 14.04 12.26
CA LYS A 151 -10.02 13.62 11.94
C LYS A 151 -10.08 12.11 11.82
N GLU A 152 -11.13 11.49 12.35
CA GLU A 152 -11.37 10.06 12.16
C GLU A 152 -11.71 9.77 10.70
N ILE A 153 -11.08 8.74 10.11
CA ILE A 153 -11.30 8.35 8.70
C ILE A 153 -12.74 7.90 8.47
N SER A 154 -13.27 7.09 9.40
CA SER A 154 -14.65 6.63 9.39
C SER A 154 -15.15 6.50 10.81
N PRO A 155 -16.41 6.90 11.13
CA PRO A 155 -16.94 6.85 12.49
C PRO A 155 -16.79 5.46 13.13
N GLY A 156 -16.12 5.41 14.29
CA GLY A 156 -15.95 4.18 15.07
C GLY A 156 -14.83 3.25 14.61
N LEU A 157 -14.11 3.58 13.54
CA LEU A 157 -12.94 2.82 13.09
C LEU A 157 -11.75 2.97 14.07
N GLY A 158 -11.64 4.13 14.72
CA GLY A 158 -10.54 4.48 15.61
C GLY A 158 -9.21 4.67 14.88
N VAL A 159 -9.25 5.00 13.58
CA VAL A 159 -8.09 5.39 12.79
C VAL A 159 -8.29 6.84 12.38
N TYR A 160 -7.30 7.68 12.70
CA TYR A 160 -7.35 9.12 12.54
C TYR A 160 -6.26 9.57 11.58
N MET A 161 -6.53 10.68 10.89
CA MET A 161 -5.64 11.31 9.92
C MET A 161 -5.38 12.77 10.31
N GLY A 162 -4.13 13.24 10.15
CA GLY A 162 -3.71 14.61 10.48
C GLY A 162 -3.15 14.76 11.89
N GLY A 163 -3.02 16.01 12.37
CA GLY A 163 -2.55 16.31 13.74
C GLY A 163 -1.03 16.25 13.96
N ILE A 164 -0.22 16.48 12.93
CA ILE A 164 1.25 16.38 13.00
C ILE A 164 1.86 17.25 14.12
N ASP A 165 1.44 18.50 14.26
CA ASP A 165 2.01 19.41 15.27
C ASP A 165 1.74 18.91 16.71
N ALA A 166 0.54 18.36 16.94
CA ALA A 166 0.17 17.75 18.21
C ALA A 166 0.90 16.41 18.46
N ALA A 167 1.15 15.64 17.40
CA ALA A 167 1.96 14.43 17.47
C ALA A 167 3.41 14.74 17.88
N VAL A 168 4.05 15.71 17.21
CA VAL A 168 5.40 16.19 17.56
C VAL A 168 5.46 16.60 19.02
N SER A 169 4.54 17.49 19.45
CA SER A 169 4.50 17.96 20.83
C SER A 169 4.31 16.82 21.83
N GLY A 170 3.44 15.85 21.51
CA GLY A 170 3.18 14.69 22.37
C GLY A 170 4.34 13.72 22.46
N VAL A 171 5.09 13.49 21.37
CA VAL A 171 6.30 12.65 21.37
C VAL A 171 7.42 13.32 22.16
N LEU A 172 7.66 14.62 21.96
CA LEU A 172 8.67 15.36 22.72
C LEU A 172 8.37 15.41 24.22
N ALA A 173 7.09 15.45 24.60
CA ALA A 173 6.65 15.36 25.99
C ALA A 173 6.64 13.91 26.54
N GLY A 174 7.01 12.90 25.75
CA GLY A 174 7.01 11.49 26.15
C GLY A 174 5.61 10.87 26.30
N LYS A 175 4.56 11.53 25.81
CA LYS A 175 3.17 11.05 25.88
C LYS A 175 2.89 9.95 24.86
N TYR A 176 3.54 10.01 23.70
CA TYR A 176 3.39 9.06 22.60
C TYR A 176 4.76 8.57 22.14
N LYS A 177 4.77 7.41 21.46
CA LYS A 177 5.97 6.91 20.79
C LYS A 177 5.98 7.34 19.32
N PRO A 178 7.15 7.56 18.72
CA PRO A 178 7.22 7.92 17.30
C PRO A 178 6.53 6.90 16.38
N LEU A 179 6.65 5.61 16.70
CA LEU A 179 6.02 4.50 15.96
C LEU A 179 4.52 4.31 16.23
N ASP A 180 3.89 5.16 17.04
CA ASP A 180 2.42 5.22 17.13
C ASP A 180 1.80 5.92 15.90
N PHE A 181 2.65 6.55 15.06
CA PHE A 181 2.28 7.29 13.86
C PHE A 181 2.85 6.61 12.61
N ARG A 182 2.14 6.79 11.49
CA ARG A 182 2.59 6.35 10.17
C ARG A 182 2.46 7.50 9.18
N PHE A 183 3.50 7.75 8.41
CA PHE A 183 3.54 8.82 7.42
C PHE A 183 3.52 8.22 6.01
N PHE A 184 2.72 8.81 5.12
CA PHE A 184 2.55 8.35 3.75
C PHE A 184 2.89 9.48 2.79
N VAL A 185 3.94 9.29 2.00
CA VAL A 185 4.28 10.17 0.88
C VAL A 185 3.50 9.70 -0.33
N GLY A 186 2.75 10.61 -0.95
CA GLY A 186 1.82 10.28 -2.02
C GLY A 186 0.61 9.45 -1.57
N LYS A 187 -0.28 9.19 -2.52
CA LYS A 187 -1.55 8.46 -2.37
C LYS A 187 -2.00 7.94 -3.74
N HIS A 188 -3.05 7.13 -3.79
CA HIS A 188 -3.80 6.94 -5.03
C HIS A 188 -5.04 7.82 -5.03
N VAL A 189 -5.31 8.48 -6.15
CA VAL A 189 -6.52 9.27 -6.37
C VAL A 189 -7.32 8.68 -7.52
N TYR A 190 -8.43 8.04 -7.19
CA TYR A 190 -9.41 7.56 -8.16
C TYR A 190 -10.47 8.64 -8.37
N LYS A 191 -10.85 8.86 -9.64
CA LYS A 191 -11.91 9.79 -10.05
C LYS A 191 -13.00 9.04 -10.79
N ASP A 192 -14.18 9.63 -10.90
CA ASP A 192 -15.28 9.12 -11.73
C ASP A 192 -15.66 7.66 -11.41
N GLY A 193 -15.56 7.25 -10.14
CA GLY A 193 -15.85 5.88 -9.70
C GLY A 193 -14.82 4.84 -10.14
N ASN A 194 -13.61 5.24 -10.55
CA ASN A 194 -12.60 4.30 -11.07
C ASN A 194 -12.24 3.20 -10.08
N LEU A 195 -12.21 3.48 -8.76
CA LEU A 195 -11.97 2.42 -7.77
C LEU A 195 -13.06 1.34 -7.80
N ASP A 196 -14.33 1.73 -7.91
CA ASP A 196 -15.44 0.79 -8.02
C ASP A 196 -15.32 -0.06 -9.29
N ALA A 197 -14.91 0.54 -10.41
CA ALA A 197 -14.61 -0.20 -11.64
C ALA A 197 -13.47 -1.21 -11.45
N GLN A 198 -12.39 -0.84 -10.75
CA GLN A 198 -11.28 -1.76 -10.44
C GLN A 198 -11.72 -2.92 -9.55
N VAL A 199 -12.64 -2.67 -8.61
CA VAL A 199 -13.26 -3.72 -7.78
C VAL A 199 -14.11 -4.66 -8.64
N LEU A 200 -14.95 -4.12 -9.52
CA LEU A 200 -15.79 -4.91 -10.42
C LEU A 200 -14.97 -5.78 -11.38
N LEU A 201 -13.82 -5.28 -11.84
CA LEU A 201 -12.88 -6.02 -12.68
C LEU A 201 -12.04 -7.04 -11.90
N GLY A 202 -12.19 -7.12 -10.57
CA GLY A 202 -11.45 -8.05 -9.71
C GLY A 202 -10.00 -7.66 -9.47
N LYS A 203 -9.59 -6.42 -9.80
CA LYS A 203 -8.24 -5.90 -9.48
C LYS A 203 -8.08 -5.67 -7.98
N TYR A 204 -9.13 -5.18 -7.32
CA TYR A 204 -9.18 -5.03 -5.86
C TYR A 204 -10.31 -5.85 -5.25
N GLN A 205 -10.02 -6.43 -4.09
CA GLN A 205 -11.00 -7.07 -3.23
C GLN A 205 -11.31 -6.14 -2.05
N PRO A 206 -12.52 -5.56 -1.95
CA PRO A 206 -12.91 -4.78 -0.78
C PRO A 206 -13.02 -5.72 0.43
N ILE A 207 -12.48 -5.25 1.55
CA ILE A 207 -12.47 -5.97 2.84
C ILE A 207 -12.79 -4.99 3.97
N ALA A 208 -13.39 -5.49 5.04
CA ALA A 208 -13.61 -4.69 6.23
C ALA A 208 -12.26 -4.30 6.87
N CYS A 209 -12.10 -3.01 7.19
CA CYS A 209 -10.87 -2.50 7.78
C CYS A 209 -10.78 -2.88 9.26
N ALA A 210 -9.68 -3.52 9.66
CA ALA A 210 -9.32 -3.72 11.06
C ALA A 210 -8.28 -2.69 11.49
N ARG A 211 -8.57 -1.93 12.55
CA ARG A 211 -7.67 -0.91 13.12
C ARG A 211 -6.26 -1.45 13.38
N SER A 212 -6.16 -2.67 13.91
CA SER A 212 -4.89 -3.32 14.22
C SER A 212 -4.02 -3.57 12.98
N LEU A 213 -4.62 -3.83 11.81
CA LEU A 213 -3.92 -4.00 10.54
C LEU A 213 -3.58 -2.66 9.90
N ALA A 214 -4.52 -1.71 9.92
CA ALA A 214 -4.34 -0.38 9.36
C ALA A 214 -3.20 0.40 10.05
N LEU A 215 -3.00 0.20 11.35
CA LEU A 215 -1.94 0.85 12.13
C LEU A 215 -0.68 -0.01 12.30
N LYS A 216 -0.63 -1.20 11.69
CA LYS A 216 0.52 -2.12 11.83
C LYS A 216 1.76 -1.58 11.12
N GLN A 217 2.87 -1.46 11.84
CA GLN A 217 4.14 -1.11 11.22
C GLN A 217 4.68 -2.30 10.41
N CYS A 218 5.05 -2.07 9.15
CA CYS A 218 5.64 -3.10 8.29
C CYS A 218 7.17 -3.17 8.46
N ILE A 219 7.62 -3.18 9.71
CA ILE A 219 9.03 -3.29 10.09
C ILE A 219 9.29 -4.74 10.48
N GLN A 220 10.15 -5.44 9.73
CA GLN A 220 10.60 -6.81 10.05
C GLN A 220 9.44 -7.78 10.32
N LEU A 221 8.33 -7.66 9.59
CA LEU A 221 7.20 -8.56 9.79
C LEU A 221 7.59 -10.00 9.44
N PRO A 222 7.22 -10.99 10.27
CA PRO A 222 7.47 -12.40 9.95
C PRO A 222 6.70 -12.86 8.71
N LYS A 223 5.65 -12.11 8.35
CA LYS A 223 4.77 -12.36 7.20
C LYS A 223 4.40 -11.03 6.55
N PRO A 224 4.43 -10.90 5.22
CA PRO A 224 3.98 -9.69 4.55
C PRO A 224 2.51 -9.36 4.89
N LEU A 225 2.19 -8.07 5.06
CA LEU A 225 0.86 -7.61 5.49
C LEU A 225 -0.27 -8.17 4.61
N TRP A 226 -0.05 -8.27 3.30
CA TRP A 226 -1.03 -8.82 2.35
C TRP A 226 -1.47 -10.25 2.71
N HIS A 227 -0.53 -11.11 3.10
CA HIS A 227 -0.84 -12.49 3.48
C HIS A 227 -1.62 -12.55 4.80
N GLU A 228 -1.24 -11.73 5.77
CA GLU A 228 -1.93 -11.65 7.06
C GLU A 228 -3.37 -11.15 6.92
N VAL A 229 -3.59 -10.13 6.08
CA VAL A 229 -4.92 -9.62 5.74
C VAL A 229 -5.79 -10.73 5.14
N LEU A 230 -5.30 -11.41 4.11
CA LEU A 230 -6.06 -12.46 3.44
C LEU A 230 -6.36 -13.67 4.35
N GLU A 231 -5.41 -14.03 5.22
CA GLU A 231 -5.62 -15.09 6.21
C GLU A 231 -6.74 -14.76 7.20
N LEU A 232 -6.80 -13.51 7.65
CA LEU A 232 -7.86 -13.02 8.55
C LEU A 232 -9.22 -12.96 7.85
N CYS A 233 -9.27 -12.69 6.55
CA CYS A 233 -10.51 -12.79 5.79
C CYS A 233 -11.05 -14.23 5.68
N GLY A 234 -10.16 -15.23 5.75
CA GLY A 234 -10.55 -16.64 5.61
C GLY A 234 -11.00 -16.98 4.18
N GLY A 235 -11.73 -18.10 4.06
CA GLY A 235 -12.32 -18.55 2.79
C GLY A 235 -11.31 -18.65 1.64
N GLU A 236 -11.73 -18.22 0.45
CA GLU A 236 -10.91 -18.22 -0.77
C GLU A 236 -9.66 -17.32 -0.65
N LEU A 237 -9.75 -16.20 0.05
CA LEU A 237 -8.63 -15.27 0.22
C LEU A 237 -7.47 -15.91 1.00
N LYS A 238 -7.78 -16.65 2.07
CA LYS A 238 -6.79 -17.43 2.82
C LYS A 238 -6.13 -18.51 1.95
N GLU A 239 -6.89 -19.17 1.08
CA GLU A 239 -6.35 -20.17 0.16
C GLU A 239 -5.42 -19.55 -0.88
N ILE A 240 -5.79 -18.40 -1.45
CA ILE A 240 -4.92 -17.62 -2.36
C ILE A 240 -3.62 -17.22 -1.67
N SER A 241 -3.69 -16.73 -0.43
CA SER A 241 -2.51 -16.39 0.38
C SER A 241 -1.58 -17.60 0.55
N SER A 242 -2.15 -18.76 0.85
CA SER A 242 -1.41 -20.00 1.07
C SER A 242 -0.71 -20.47 -0.22
N LEU A 243 -1.41 -20.41 -1.35
CA LEU A 243 -0.87 -20.77 -2.67
C LEU A 243 0.27 -19.83 -3.11
N GLU A 244 0.13 -18.53 -2.88
CA GLU A 244 1.20 -17.55 -3.16
C GLU A 244 2.43 -17.74 -2.26
N LEU A 245 2.25 -18.15 -0.99
CA LEU A 245 3.39 -18.50 -0.12
C LEU A 245 4.11 -19.75 -0.60
N MET A 246 3.38 -20.78 -1.05
CA MET A 246 3.98 -22.01 -1.58
C MET A 246 4.91 -21.73 -2.76
N LYS A 247 4.54 -20.83 -3.68
CA LYS A 247 5.43 -20.38 -4.78
C LYS A 247 6.79 -19.87 -4.30
N ARG A 248 6.87 -19.30 -3.09
CA ARG A 248 8.13 -18.79 -2.53
C ARG A 248 8.99 -19.90 -1.92
N VAL A 249 8.37 -20.95 -1.38
CA VAL A 249 9.09 -22.14 -0.89
C VAL A 249 9.76 -22.87 -2.05
N ASP A 250 9.12 -22.86 -3.22
CA ASP A 250 9.67 -23.39 -4.48
C ASP A 250 10.93 -22.63 -4.97
N LEU A 251 11.20 -21.44 -4.43
CA LEU A 251 12.38 -20.62 -4.74
C LEU A 251 13.55 -20.84 -3.75
N GLY A 252 13.45 -21.81 -2.84
CA GLY A 252 14.59 -22.29 -2.05
C GLY A 252 15.19 -21.26 -1.10
N VAL A 253 14.38 -20.47 -0.41
CA VAL A 253 14.86 -19.66 0.72
C VAL A 253 14.56 -20.43 2.00
N GLU A 254 15.55 -21.22 2.44
CA GLU A 254 15.69 -21.66 3.83
C GLU A 254 16.01 -20.47 4.75
#